data_AF-A0A7G5Z9V5-F1
#
_entry.id   AF-A0A7G5Z9V5-F1
#
_cell.length_a   1.000
_cell.length_b   1.000
_cell.length_c   1.000
_cell.angle_alpha   90.00
_cell.angle_beta   90.00
_cell.angle_gamma   90.00
#
_symmetry.space_group_name_H-M   'P 1'
#
loop_
_entity.id
_entity.type
_entity.pdbx_description
1 polymer ?
#
loop_
_entity_poly.entity_id
_entity_poly.type
_entity_poly.pdbx_seq_one_letter_code
_entity_poly.pdbx_strand_id
1 'polypeptide(L)'
;MTGTDPQHAAPEDARPRGSPVARAALLAYLLLIVYASWYPFTGWRSNGLPLLSFMNLVKQRYWTGFDVMVNIVGYVPLGILLVLALYPLVRGIWAALLAAILGFLVSGSMEAVQNFLPSRVPSNLDLLTNSAGAFVGACIGPFISRSLLDQGRLYRLRKKWFAPHASQGLVLLALWPLAQIYPQSFLFGHGQVLPIVSSWLSSWFDEDIDLIAMLRPGPAMSVEQYWLSETIITACGMVGAALTLLCLLRRGAPRYTLMLLMLGAALLLKTLSSSLLFRPDNAFVWVTPGAEGGFLIGLIMLAGLAFAPQLAQRRLAVVTLVLSLIVVNTIPANPYFTSTLQGWVQGKFLNFNGAAQFLSLLWPFFALWFLLLPSHKLNRG
;
A
#
# COMPACT_ATOMS: atom_id res chain seq x y z
N MET A 1 53.36 -7.67 44.14
CA MET A 1 52.36 -8.49 43.41
C MET A 1 51.01 -8.21 44.01
N THR A 2 50.10 -7.62 43.23
CA THR A 2 48.63 -7.89 43.19
C THR A 2 48.00 -6.80 42.34
N GLY A 3 47.99 -7.03 41.02
CA GLY A 3 47.18 -6.26 40.09
C GLY A 3 45.71 -6.63 40.29
N THR A 4 44.85 -5.63 40.40
CA THR A 4 43.41 -5.78 40.38
C THR A 4 42.93 -5.58 38.95
N ASP A 5 42.68 -6.69 38.25
CA ASP A 5 41.96 -6.70 36.98
C ASP A 5 40.54 -6.12 37.19
N PRO A 6 40.09 -5.16 36.38
CA PRO A 6 38.68 -4.82 36.33
C PRO A 6 37.95 -5.99 35.66
N GLN A 7 37.12 -6.68 36.44
CA GLN A 7 36.19 -7.70 35.99
C GLN A 7 35.43 -7.18 34.76
N HIS A 8 35.70 -7.80 33.60
CA HIS A 8 34.83 -7.69 32.44
C HIS A 8 33.44 -8.16 32.85
N ALA A 9 32.54 -7.21 33.12
CA ALA A 9 31.12 -7.49 33.24
C ALA A 9 30.69 -8.22 31.96
N ALA A 10 30.29 -9.48 32.10
CA ALA A 10 29.73 -10.25 31.00
C ALA A 10 28.56 -9.45 30.42
N PRO A 11 28.40 -9.36 29.08
CA PRO A 11 27.27 -8.65 28.50
C PRO A 11 25.99 -9.33 29.01
N GLU A 12 25.12 -8.59 29.71
CA GLU A 12 23.79 -9.06 30.08
C GLU A 12 23.16 -9.73 28.87
N ASP A 13 22.78 -11.00 29.03
CA ASP A 13 22.04 -11.78 28.04
C ASP A 13 20.85 -10.96 27.56
N ALA A 14 21.02 -10.33 26.39
CA ALA A 14 20.00 -9.51 25.78
C ALA A 14 18.85 -10.41 25.37
N ARG A 15 17.90 -10.62 26.30
CA ARG A 15 16.70 -11.42 26.05
C ARG A 15 16.11 -10.98 24.71
N PRO A 16 15.90 -11.90 23.76
CA PRO A 16 15.39 -11.55 22.45
C PRO A 16 14.06 -10.81 22.63
N ARG A 17 14.01 -9.54 22.20
CA ARG A 17 12.81 -8.69 22.34
C ARG A 17 11.90 -8.87 21.12
N GLY A 18 10.59 -8.89 21.36
CA GLY A 18 9.61 -8.91 20.27
C GLY A 18 9.70 -7.64 19.44
N SER A 19 9.41 -7.72 18.14
CA SER A 19 9.46 -6.57 17.24
C SER A 19 8.15 -5.78 17.28
N PRO A 20 8.13 -4.53 17.82
CA PRO A 20 6.92 -3.71 17.80
C PRO A 20 6.46 -3.40 16.37
N VAL A 21 7.41 -3.26 15.46
CA VAL A 21 7.15 -3.04 14.03
C VAL A 21 6.43 -4.22 13.40
N ALA A 22 6.82 -5.47 13.72
CA ALA A 22 6.14 -6.66 13.19
C ALA A 22 4.69 -6.74 13.69
N ARG A 23 4.46 -6.42 14.96
CA ARG A 23 3.11 -6.40 15.56
C ARG A 23 2.23 -5.29 15.00
N ALA A 24 2.79 -4.08 14.83
CA ALA A 24 2.10 -2.97 14.19
C ALA A 24 1.78 -3.27 12.72
N ALA A 25 2.72 -3.90 11.99
CA ALA A 25 2.50 -4.32 10.61
C ALA A 25 1.43 -5.42 10.51
N LEU A 26 1.42 -6.39 11.43
CA LEU A 26 0.35 -7.40 11.52
C LEU A 26 -1.02 -6.73 11.73
N LEU A 27 -1.13 -5.82 12.69
CA LEU A 27 -2.37 -5.10 12.96
C LEU A 27 -2.84 -4.31 11.73
N ALA A 28 -1.94 -3.56 11.10
CA ALA A 28 -2.26 -2.82 9.87
C ALA A 28 -2.71 -3.74 8.74
N TYR A 29 -2.08 -4.91 8.59
CA TYR A 29 -2.43 -5.88 7.56
C TYR A 29 -3.76 -6.59 7.84
N LEU A 30 -4.06 -6.90 9.10
CA LEU A 30 -5.36 -7.41 9.50
C LEU A 30 -6.48 -6.40 9.20
N LEU A 31 -6.26 -5.13 9.52
CA LEU A 31 -7.22 -4.06 9.19
C LEU A 31 -7.41 -3.94 7.66
N LEU A 32 -6.34 -4.10 6.87
CA LEU A 32 -6.42 -4.12 5.41
C LEU A 32 -7.25 -5.30 4.91
N ILE A 33 -7.07 -6.50 5.46
CA ILE A 33 -7.86 -7.70 5.12
C ILE A 33 -9.33 -7.48 5.45
N VAL A 34 -9.62 -6.97 6.66
CA VAL A 34 -10.99 -6.64 7.10
C VAL A 34 -11.61 -5.64 6.13
N TYR A 35 -10.89 -4.56 5.81
CA TYR A 35 -11.34 -3.55 4.86
C TYR A 35 -11.66 -4.14 3.48
N ALA A 36 -10.72 -4.91 2.91
CA ALA A 36 -10.91 -5.53 1.60
C ALA A 36 -12.08 -6.53 1.58
N SER A 37 -12.26 -7.28 2.67
CA SER A 37 -13.28 -8.34 2.76
C SER A 37 -14.68 -7.78 3.00
N TRP A 38 -14.81 -6.66 3.71
CA TRP A 38 -16.10 -6.07 4.10
C TRP A 38 -16.51 -4.84 3.27
N TYR A 39 -15.63 -4.35 2.39
CA TYR A 39 -15.98 -3.33 1.41
C TYR A 39 -17.19 -3.78 0.57
N PRO A 40 -18.21 -2.93 0.29
CA PRO A 40 -18.23 -1.46 0.47
C PRO A 40 -18.75 -0.95 1.82
N PHE A 41 -18.93 -1.80 2.84
CA PHE A 41 -19.48 -1.42 4.16
C PHE A 41 -20.90 -0.83 4.12
N THR A 42 -21.68 -1.11 3.08
CA THR A 42 -23.06 -0.61 2.92
C THR A 42 -24.05 -1.75 2.70
N GLY A 43 -25.33 -1.48 2.97
CA GLY A 43 -26.41 -2.43 2.72
C GLY A 43 -26.44 -3.64 3.66
N TRP A 44 -25.86 -3.51 4.85
CA TRP A 44 -25.81 -4.60 5.84
C TRP A 44 -27.21 -5.10 6.18
N ARG A 45 -27.45 -6.39 5.95
CA ARG A 45 -28.70 -7.07 6.32
C ARG A 45 -28.44 -8.55 6.51
N SER A 46 -29.16 -9.16 7.45
CA SER A 46 -29.12 -10.62 7.60
C SER A 46 -29.79 -11.28 6.41
N ASN A 47 -29.10 -12.23 5.79
CA ASN A 47 -29.67 -13.08 4.74
C ASN A 47 -30.47 -14.28 5.32
N GLY A 48 -30.61 -14.38 6.65
CA GLY A 48 -31.36 -15.44 7.33
C GLY A 48 -30.66 -16.82 7.36
N LEU A 49 -29.46 -16.92 6.79
CA LEU A 49 -28.67 -18.15 6.75
C LEU A 49 -27.78 -18.29 8.00
N PRO A 50 -27.47 -19.51 8.45
CA PRO A 50 -26.47 -19.74 9.48
C PRO A 50 -25.08 -19.22 9.07
N LEU A 51 -24.31 -18.71 10.04
CA LEU A 51 -22.99 -18.10 9.82
C LEU A 51 -21.98 -18.98 9.07
N LEU A 52 -22.04 -20.30 9.31
CA LEU A 52 -21.11 -21.28 8.72
C LEU A 52 -21.70 -22.03 7.52
N SER A 53 -22.86 -21.59 7.02
CA SER A 53 -23.55 -22.23 5.87
C SER A 53 -22.64 -22.34 4.64
N PHE A 54 -21.73 -21.38 4.45
CA PHE A 54 -20.76 -21.34 3.35
C PHE A 54 -19.82 -22.55 3.28
N MET A 55 -19.60 -23.28 4.38
CA MET A 55 -18.79 -24.50 4.38
C MET A 55 -19.43 -25.61 3.53
N ASN A 56 -20.76 -25.64 3.50
CA ASN A 56 -21.55 -26.67 2.83
C ASN A 56 -22.16 -26.17 1.50
N LEU A 57 -21.94 -24.91 1.12
CA LEU A 57 -22.44 -24.39 -0.15
C LEU A 57 -21.69 -25.05 -1.32
N VAL A 58 -22.46 -25.56 -2.28
CA VAL A 58 -21.95 -26.17 -3.50
C VAL A 58 -21.11 -25.15 -4.27
N LYS A 59 -20.01 -25.64 -4.85
CA LYS A 59 -19.03 -24.90 -5.66
C LYS A 59 -19.71 -23.83 -6.52
N GLN A 60 -19.43 -22.56 -6.22
CA GLN A 60 -19.85 -21.43 -7.04
C GLN A 60 -19.37 -21.65 -8.48
N ARG A 61 -20.22 -21.38 -9.47
CA ARG A 61 -20.05 -21.86 -10.86
C ARG A 61 -19.05 -21.06 -11.71
N TYR A 62 -18.50 -19.96 -11.18
CA TYR A 62 -17.69 -18.99 -11.93
C TYR A 62 -16.40 -18.59 -11.20
N TRP A 63 -15.45 -19.52 -11.05
CA TRP A 63 -14.11 -19.22 -10.53
C TRP A 63 -13.06 -19.31 -11.62
N THR A 64 -12.12 -18.37 -11.62
CA THR A 64 -10.93 -18.42 -12.46
C THR A 64 -9.71 -18.81 -11.63
N GLY A 65 -8.70 -19.44 -12.25
CA GLY A 65 -7.43 -19.73 -11.57
C GLY A 65 -6.73 -18.47 -11.07
N PHE A 66 -7.05 -17.32 -11.66
CA PHE A 66 -6.59 -16.02 -11.22
C PHE A 66 -7.13 -15.65 -9.83
N ASP A 67 -8.43 -15.87 -9.56
CA ASP A 67 -9.06 -15.55 -8.26
C ASP A 67 -8.41 -16.37 -7.14
N VAL A 68 -8.17 -17.65 -7.40
CA VAL A 68 -7.45 -18.56 -6.50
C VAL A 68 -6.05 -18.03 -6.19
N MET A 69 -5.30 -17.61 -7.23
CA MET A 69 -3.95 -17.10 -7.06
C MET A 69 -3.92 -15.81 -6.22
N VAL A 70 -4.84 -14.87 -6.47
CA VAL A 70 -4.90 -13.59 -5.74
C VAL A 70 -5.20 -13.82 -4.26
N ASN A 71 -6.14 -14.70 -3.93
CA ASN A 71 -6.45 -15.03 -2.53
C ASN A 71 -5.26 -15.65 -1.79
N ILE A 72 -4.57 -16.62 -2.42
CA ILE A 72 -3.37 -17.23 -1.85
C ILE A 72 -2.30 -16.15 -1.64
N VAL A 73 -1.95 -15.39 -2.68
CA VAL A 73 -0.91 -14.35 -2.59
C VAL A 73 -1.28 -13.27 -1.58
N GLY A 74 -2.55 -12.89 -1.50
CA GLY A 74 -3.08 -11.90 -0.57
C GLY A 74 -3.01 -12.31 0.90
N TYR A 75 -2.99 -13.61 1.22
CA TYR A 75 -2.87 -14.09 2.60
C TYR A 75 -1.46 -14.56 2.99
N VAL A 76 -0.52 -14.69 2.04
CA VAL A 76 0.90 -15.00 2.34
C VAL A 76 1.52 -14.00 3.33
N PRO A 77 1.37 -12.66 3.17
CA PRO A 77 1.96 -11.72 4.12
C PRO A 77 1.36 -11.84 5.53
N LEU A 78 0.08 -12.21 5.67
CA LEU A 78 -0.55 -12.45 6.97
C LEU A 78 0.19 -13.57 7.72
N GLY A 79 0.44 -14.70 7.07
CA GLY A 79 1.16 -15.83 7.66
C GLY A 79 2.57 -15.45 8.10
N ILE A 80 3.31 -14.71 7.27
CA ILE A 80 4.66 -14.23 7.60
C ILE A 80 4.61 -13.29 8.81
N LEU A 81 3.70 -12.32 8.81
CA LEU A 81 3.57 -11.32 9.88
C LEU A 81 3.14 -11.94 11.21
N LEU A 82 2.25 -12.95 11.19
CA LEU A 82 1.87 -13.71 12.37
C LEU A 82 3.09 -14.39 12.99
N VAL A 83 3.92 -15.08 12.20
CA VAL A 83 5.15 -15.70 12.72
C VAL A 83 6.10 -14.66 13.31
N LEU A 84 6.29 -13.52 12.64
CA LEU A 84 7.16 -12.45 13.13
C LEU A 84 6.63 -11.78 14.41
N ALA A 85 5.31 -11.65 14.54
CA ALA A 85 4.66 -11.03 15.69
C ALA A 85 4.67 -11.93 16.94
N LEU A 86 4.62 -13.26 16.73
CA LEU A 86 4.72 -14.27 17.77
C LEU A 86 6.13 -14.38 18.37
N TYR A 87 7.17 -13.91 17.67
CA TYR A 87 8.52 -13.86 18.22
C TYR A 87 8.60 -12.84 19.39
N PRO A 88 9.35 -13.15 20.48
CA PRO A 88 10.16 -14.35 20.72
C PRO A 88 9.38 -15.50 21.35
N LEU A 89 8.10 -15.31 21.70
CA LEU A 89 7.30 -16.20 22.55
C LEU A 89 7.10 -17.58 21.92
N VAL A 90 6.82 -17.63 20.62
CA VAL A 90 6.68 -18.87 19.86
C VAL A 90 7.63 -18.82 18.67
N ARG A 91 8.29 -19.94 18.36
CA ARG A 91 9.34 -20.02 17.33
C ARG A 91 9.26 -21.29 16.50
N GLY A 92 9.95 -21.26 15.36
CA GLY A 92 10.12 -22.43 14.49
C GLY A 92 8.79 -23.00 14.01
N ILE A 93 8.66 -24.32 14.06
CA ILE A 93 7.46 -25.02 13.58
C ILE A 93 6.21 -24.65 14.37
N TRP A 94 6.31 -24.42 15.68
CA TRP A 94 5.16 -24.04 16.51
C TRP A 94 4.61 -22.65 16.16
N ALA A 95 5.49 -21.72 15.78
CA ALA A 95 5.05 -20.41 15.30
C ALA A 95 4.33 -20.53 13.96
N ALA A 96 4.82 -21.39 13.06
CA ALA A 96 4.18 -21.66 11.78
C ALA A 96 2.81 -22.33 11.95
N LEU A 97 2.69 -23.34 12.82
CA LEU A 97 1.42 -24.01 13.11
C LEU A 97 0.40 -23.05 13.71
N LEU A 98 0.80 -22.26 14.72
CA LEU A 98 -0.09 -21.28 15.34
C LEU A 98 -0.50 -20.18 14.33
N ALA A 99 0.43 -19.69 13.51
CA ALA A 99 0.13 -18.72 12.46
C ALA A 99 -0.86 -19.29 11.42
N ALA A 100 -0.74 -20.57 11.05
CA ALA A 100 -1.67 -21.22 10.14
C ALA A 100 -3.09 -21.31 10.72
N ILE A 101 -3.22 -21.71 12.00
CA ILE A 101 -4.50 -21.74 12.71
C ILE A 101 -5.13 -20.35 12.77
N LEU A 102 -4.35 -19.34 13.17
CA LEU A 102 -4.82 -17.96 13.23
C LEU A 102 -5.22 -17.43 11.85
N GLY A 103 -4.47 -17.77 10.80
CA GLY A 103 -4.82 -17.44 9.41
C GLY A 103 -6.15 -18.04 8.97
N PHE A 104 -6.39 -19.32 9.30
CA PHE A 104 -7.66 -19.99 9.03
C PHE A 104 -8.82 -19.32 9.78
N LEU A 105 -8.65 -18.98 11.06
CA LEU A 105 -9.66 -18.29 11.84
C LEU A 105 -9.97 -16.88 11.30
N VAL A 106 -8.95 -16.14 10.88
CA VAL A 106 -9.12 -14.83 10.23
C VAL A 106 -9.93 -14.99 8.94
N SER A 107 -9.56 -15.93 8.07
CA SER A 107 -10.30 -16.17 6.83
C SER A 107 -11.75 -16.60 7.11
N GLY A 108 -11.98 -17.54 8.03
CA GLY A 108 -13.33 -17.98 8.39
C GLY A 108 -14.19 -16.85 8.97
N SER A 109 -13.57 -15.91 9.70
CA SER A 109 -14.26 -14.73 10.21
C SER A 109 -14.68 -13.79 9.08
N MET A 110 -13.85 -13.62 8.04
CA MET A 110 -14.20 -12.78 6.88
C MET A 110 -15.41 -13.37 6.14
N GLU A 111 -15.38 -14.66 5.85
CA GLU A 111 -16.47 -15.38 5.17
C GLU A 111 -17.77 -15.36 6.01
N ALA A 112 -17.67 -15.59 7.32
CA ALA A 112 -18.83 -15.60 8.21
C ALA A 112 -19.53 -14.22 8.24
N VAL A 113 -18.77 -13.13 8.30
CA VAL A 113 -19.32 -11.76 8.33
C VAL A 113 -19.92 -11.37 6.98
N GLN A 114 -19.40 -11.89 5.88
CA GLN A 114 -19.97 -11.62 4.55
C GLN A 114 -21.41 -12.13 4.38
N ASN A 115 -21.92 -13.02 5.25
CA ASN A 115 -23.36 -13.36 5.29
C ASN A 115 -24.28 -12.15 5.54
N PHE A 116 -23.73 -11.06 6.09
CA PHE A 116 -24.48 -9.83 6.34
C PHE A 116 -24.31 -8.79 5.24
N LEU A 117 -23.53 -9.08 4.19
CA LEU A 117 -23.23 -8.17 3.08
C LEU A 117 -23.84 -8.70 1.79
N PRO A 118 -24.97 -8.16 1.31
CA PRO A 118 -25.67 -8.66 0.11
C PRO A 118 -24.85 -8.59 -1.18
N SER A 119 -23.86 -7.70 -1.23
CA SER A 119 -22.93 -7.55 -2.35
C SER A 119 -21.81 -8.59 -2.34
N ARG A 120 -21.73 -9.45 -1.32
CA ARG A 120 -20.71 -10.48 -1.14
C ARG A 120 -21.35 -11.85 -1.04
N VAL A 121 -20.64 -12.86 -1.54
CA VAL A 121 -21.07 -14.24 -1.48
C VAL A 121 -20.01 -15.04 -0.74
N PRO A 122 -20.25 -15.42 0.53
CA PRO A 122 -19.35 -16.29 1.28
C PRO A 122 -19.00 -17.57 0.52
N SER A 123 -17.75 -18.02 0.63
CA SER A 123 -17.19 -19.10 -0.17
C SER A 123 -16.26 -20.02 0.62
N ASN A 124 -16.49 -21.34 0.55
CA ASN A 124 -15.55 -22.34 1.07
C ASN A 124 -14.22 -22.36 0.30
N LEU A 125 -14.22 -21.95 -0.98
CA LEU A 125 -13.02 -21.85 -1.78
C LEU A 125 -12.17 -20.65 -1.33
N ASP A 126 -12.80 -19.54 -0.97
CA ASP A 126 -12.07 -18.39 -0.39
C ASP A 126 -11.48 -18.76 0.95
N LEU A 127 -12.24 -19.44 1.82
CA LEU A 127 -11.71 -20.00 3.07
C LEU A 127 -10.46 -20.85 2.81
N LEU A 128 -10.52 -21.79 1.86
CA LEU A 128 -9.40 -22.68 1.56
C LEU A 128 -8.19 -21.93 0.97
N THR A 129 -8.42 -21.05 0.00
CA THR A 129 -7.34 -20.37 -0.73
C THR A 129 -6.65 -19.31 0.12
N ASN A 130 -7.40 -18.55 0.91
CA ASN A 130 -6.87 -17.62 1.91
C ASN A 130 -6.08 -18.37 2.99
N SER A 131 -6.63 -19.47 3.51
CA SER A 131 -5.94 -20.29 4.52
C SER A 131 -4.66 -20.93 3.97
N ALA A 132 -4.67 -21.38 2.72
CA ALA A 132 -3.48 -21.89 2.04
C ALA A 132 -2.41 -20.79 1.87
N GLY A 133 -2.82 -19.57 1.51
CA GLY A 133 -1.94 -18.40 1.48
C GLY A 133 -1.29 -18.14 2.85
N ALA A 134 -2.10 -18.08 3.91
CA ALA A 134 -1.60 -17.88 5.26
C ALA A 134 -0.67 -19.01 5.71
N PHE A 135 -0.95 -20.26 5.34
CA PHE A 135 -0.09 -21.41 5.62
C PHE A 135 1.26 -21.31 4.89
N VAL A 136 1.25 -21.00 3.58
CA VAL A 136 2.49 -20.77 2.81
C VAL A 136 3.32 -19.65 3.45
N GLY A 137 2.68 -18.54 3.82
CA GLY A 137 3.32 -17.45 4.55
C GLY A 137 3.91 -17.89 5.89
N ALA A 138 3.18 -18.69 6.64
CA ALA A 138 3.63 -19.24 7.93
C ALA A 138 4.83 -20.18 7.78
N CYS A 139 4.92 -20.95 6.68
CA CYS A 139 6.10 -21.76 6.36
C CYS A 139 7.32 -20.92 5.99
N ILE A 140 7.11 -19.79 5.30
CA ILE A 140 8.19 -18.85 4.93
C ILE A 140 8.67 -18.03 6.14
N GLY A 141 7.75 -17.67 7.04
CA GLY A 141 7.97 -16.78 8.18
C GLY A 141 9.22 -17.08 9.03
N PRO A 142 9.48 -18.34 9.44
CA PRO A 142 10.65 -18.70 10.23
C PRO A 142 11.98 -18.40 9.52
N PHE A 143 12.06 -18.58 8.20
CA PHE A 143 13.26 -18.27 7.42
C PHE A 143 13.48 -16.75 7.32
N ILE A 144 12.40 -16.00 7.11
CA ILE A 144 12.44 -14.54 7.09
C ILE A 144 12.80 -13.97 8.46
N SER A 145 12.25 -14.52 9.55
CA SER A 145 12.53 -14.11 10.93
C SER A 145 14.03 -14.16 11.23
N ARG A 146 14.71 -15.22 10.80
CA ARG A 146 16.17 -15.33 10.96
C ARG A 146 16.94 -14.23 10.22
N SER A 147 16.48 -13.84 9.03
CA SER A 147 17.16 -12.81 8.22
C SER A 147 16.86 -11.38 8.69
N LEU A 148 15.63 -11.12 9.14
CA LEU A 148 15.15 -9.79 9.54
C LEU A 148 15.36 -9.46 11.01
N LEU A 149 15.17 -10.43 11.92
CA LEU A 149 15.22 -10.22 13.37
C LEU A 149 16.55 -10.70 13.99
N ASP A 150 17.08 -11.86 13.56
CA ASP A 150 18.28 -12.47 14.18
C ASP A 150 19.62 -11.97 13.58
N GLN A 151 19.79 -10.64 13.47
CA GLN A 151 21.02 -9.98 12.99
C GLN A 151 21.53 -10.44 11.59
N GLY A 152 20.66 -11.00 10.76
CA GLY A 152 20.99 -11.53 9.44
C GLY A 152 21.45 -10.51 8.39
N ARG A 153 21.60 -10.96 7.13
CA ARG A 153 22.08 -10.12 6.01
C ARG A 153 21.20 -8.88 5.79
N LEU A 154 19.87 -9.05 5.81
CA LEU A 154 18.92 -7.95 5.58
C LEU A 154 18.95 -6.93 6.72
N TYR A 155 19.06 -7.38 7.97
CA TYR A 155 19.24 -6.50 9.12
C TYR A 155 20.49 -5.62 9.00
N ARG A 156 21.62 -6.23 8.60
CA ARG A 156 22.88 -5.50 8.37
C ARG A 156 22.78 -4.52 7.19
N LEU A 157 22.12 -4.93 6.10
CA LEU A 157 21.89 -4.07 4.94
C LEU A 157 21.01 -2.86 5.30
N ARG A 158 19.95 -3.08 6.07
CA ARG A 158 19.08 -2.03 6.61
C ARG A 158 19.86 -1.05 7.47
N LYS A 159 20.74 -1.54 8.37
CA LYS A 159 21.63 -0.68 9.17
C LYS A 159 22.64 0.09 8.32
N LYS A 160 23.13 -0.51 7.23
CA LYS A 160 24.11 0.11 6.32
C LYS A 160 23.48 1.24 5.48
N TRP A 161 22.28 1.02 4.96
CA TRP A 161 21.68 1.91 3.96
C TRP A 161 20.69 2.92 4.55
N PHE A 162 19.99 2.60 5.64
CA PHE A 162 18.88 3.42 6.13
C PHE A 162 19.15 4.01 7.53
N ALA A 163 18.59 5.18 7.80
CA ALA A 163 18.60 5.78 9.13
C ALA A 163 17.95 4.82 10.18
N PRO A 164 18.36 4.88 11.47
CA PRO A 164 17.81 3.98 12.49
C PRO A 164 16.27 4.01 12.56
N HIS A 165 15.67 5.19 12.38
CA HIS A 165 14.22 5.46 12.47
C HIS A 165 13.45 5.22 11.16
N ALA A 166 14.11 4.68 10.13
CA ALA A 166 13.52 4.53 8.80
C ALA A 166 12.43 3.46 8.71
N SER A 167 12.18 2.64 9.75
CA SER A 167 11.21 1.52 9.67
C SER A 167 9.83 1.96 9.17
N GLN A 168 9.29 3.03 9.75
CA GLN A 168 7.96 3.54 9.40
C GLN A 168 7.94 4.11 7.99
N GLY A 169 8.98 4.88 7.63
CA GLY A 169 9.13 5.42 6.27
C GLY A 169 9.33 4.35 5.21
N LEU A 170 9.99 3.23 5.53
CA LEU A 170 10.15 2.09 4.62
C LEU A 170 8.82 1.39 4.34
N VAL A 171 7.97 1.22 5.35
CA VAL A 171 6.62 0.67 5.16
C VAL A 171 5.82 1.61 4.26
N LEU A 172 5.82 2.91 4.55
CA LEU A 172 5.17 3.92 3.72
C LEU A 172 5.65 3.87 2.27
N LEU A 173 6.96 3.80 2.04
CA LEU A 173 7.54 3.74 0.70
C LEU A 173 7.23 2.43 -0.03
N ALA A 174 7.18 1.31 0.69
CA ALA A 174 6.77 0.03 0.11
C ALA A 174 5.29 0.04 -0.33
N LEU A 175 4.45 0.85 0.32
CA LEU A 175 3.05 1.03 -0.05
C LEU A 175 2.86 1.93 -1.29
N TRP A 176 3.83 2.78 -1.64
CA TRP A 176 3.67 3.73 -2.75
C TRP A 176 3.52 3.05 -4.14
N PRO A 177 4.34 2.04 -4.50
CA PRO A 177 4.10 1.27 -5.73
C PRO A 177 2.75 0.55 -5.73
N LEU A 178 2.29 0.06 -4.57
CA LEU A 178 1.00 -0.62 -4.44
C LEU A 178 -0.18 0.35 -4.61
N ALA A 179 0.00 1.62 -4.27
CA ALA A 179 -1.01 2.66 -4.50
C ALA A 179 -1.34 2.85 -6.00
N GLN A 180 -0.45 2.43 -6.92
CA GLN A 180 -0.67 2.50 -8.37
C GLN A 180 -1.70 1.52 -8.89
N ILE A 181 -2.11 0.53 -8.09
CA ILE A 181 -3.00 -0.53 -8.55
C ILE A 181 -4.41 0.02 -8.80
N TYR A 182 -4.84 1.02 -8.02
CA TYR A 182 -6.14 1.66 -8.26
C TYR A 182 -6.13 2.41 -9.59
N PRO A 183 -7.17 2.29 -10.43
CA PRO A 183 -7.26 3.05 -11.66
C PRO A 183 -7.41 4.55 -11.35
N GLN A 184 -6.41 5.32 -11.76
CA GLN A 184 -6.36 6.77 -11.57
C GLN A 184 -6.23 7.47 -12.91
N SER A 185 -6.80 8.68 -12.99
CA SER A 185 -6.77 9.53 -14.18
C SER A 185 -5.38 10.06 -14.54
N PHE A 186 -4.48 10.14 -13.56
CA PHE A 186 -3.15 10.72 -13.72
C PHE A 186 -2.10 9.80 -13.11
N LEU A 187 -0.96 9.64 -13.76
CA LEU A 187 0.16 8.85 -13.23
C LEU A 187 0.69 9.48 -11.92
N PHE A 188 0.84 8.67 -10.87
CA PHE A 188 1.24 9.11 -9.53
C PHE A 188 0.32 10.15 -8.86
N GLY A 189 -0.89 10.38 -9.40
CA GLY A 189 -1.86 11.36 -8.92
C GLY A 189 -2.72 10.88 -7.75
N HIS A 190 -2.09 10.59 -6.61
CA HIS A 190 -2.76 10.12 -5.40
C HIS A 190 -3.48 11.23 -4.62
N GLY A 191 -4.49 10.84 -3.84
CA GLY A 191 -5.20 11.75 -2.93
C GLY A 191 -6.32 12.56 -3.55
N GLN A 192 -7.07 12.00 -4.50
CA GLN A 192 -8.30 12.60 -5.04
C GLN A 192 -9.43 12.54 -3.99
N VAL A 193 -9.57 13.60 -3.20
CA VAL A 193 -10.54 13.74 -2.12
C VAL A 193 -11.81 14.44 -2.59
N LEU A 194 -11.70 15.51 -3.38
CA LEU A 194 -12.87 16.31 -3.76
C LEU A 194 -13.98 15.51 -4.46
N PRO A 195 -13.70 14.61 -5.43
CA PRO A 195 -14.77 13.80 -6.03
C PRO A 195 -15.53 12.93 -5.02
N ILE A 196 -14.84 12.42 -4.01
CA ILE A 196 -15.44 11.60 -2.95
C ILE A 196 -16.33 12.46 -2.06
N VAL A 197 -15.83 13.62 -1.63
CA VAL A 197 -16.61 14.55 -0.80
C VAL A 197 -17.81 15.11 -1.57
N SER A 198 -17.65 15.46 -2.85
CA SER A 198 -18.74 15.83 -3.77
C SER A 198 -19.84 14.76 -3.76
N SER A 199 -19.47 13.48 -3.89
CA SER A 199 -20.45 12.38 -3.89
C SER A 199 -21.18 12.23 -2.54
N TRP A 200 -20.48 12.42 -1.42
CA TRP A 200 -21.10 12.37 -0.09
C TRP A 200 -22.06 13.54 0.13
N LEU A 201 -21.63 14.76 -0.19
CA LEU A 201 -22.48 15.94 -0.11
C LEU A 201 -23.71 15.80 -1.00
N SER A 202 -23.53 15.34 -2.24
CA SER A 202 -24.64 15.14 -3.17
C SER A 202 -25.67 14.16 -2.60
N SER A 203 -25.20 13.06 -2.00
CA SER A 203 -26.09 12.09 -1.35
C SER A 203 -26.78 12.59 -0.09
N TRP A 204 -26.16 13.51 0.66
CA TRP A 204 -26.73 14.05 1.89
C TRP A 204 -27.74 15.16 1.64
N PHE A 205 -27.51 15.96 0.59
CA PHE A 205 -28.37 17.09 0.24
C PHE A 205 -29.38 16.76 -0.86
N ASP A 206 -29.28 15.59 -1.50
CA ASP A 206 -30.08 15.19 -2.66
C ASP A 206 -30.00 16.20 -3.82
N GLU A 207 -28.81 16.81 -3.96
CA GLU A 207 -28.48 17.80 -4.99
C GLU A 207 -27.17 17.40 -5.70
N ASP A 208 -27.00 17.80 -6.96
CA ASP A 208 -25.74 17.55 -7.69
C ASP A 208 -24.66 18.56 -7.28
N ILE A 209 -23.87 18.21 -6.26
CA ILE A 209 -22.82 19.06 -5.71
C ILE A 209 -21.46 18.60 -6.25
N ASP A 210 -20.91 19.35 -7.21
CA ASP A 210 -19.54 19.18 -7.69
C ASP A 210 -18.59 20.27 -7.17
N LEU A 211 -17.86 19.97 -6.09
CA LEU A 211 -16.87 20.86 -5.48
C LEU A 211 -15.74 21.28 -6.45
N ILE A 212 -15.38 20.45 -7.44
CA ILE A 212 -14.34 20.80 -8.41
C ILE A 212 -14.88 21.86 -9.38
N ALA A 213 -16.12 21.68 -9.86
CA ALA A 213 -16.79 22.67 -10.70
C ALA A 213 -17.01 23.99 -9.96
N MET A 214 -17.32 23.94 -8.66
CA MET A 214 -17.44 25.14 -7.82
C MET A 214 -16.10 25.86 -7.60
N LEU A 215 -15.00 25.12 -7.43
CA LEU A 215 -13.66 25.70 -7.25
C LEU A 215 -13.13 26.32 -8.55
N ARG A 216 -13.53 25.76 -9.69
CA ARG A 216 -13.12 26.21 -11.01
C ARG A 216 -14.32 26.48 -11.92
N PRO A 217 -15.08 27.56 -11.65
CA PRO A 217 -16.16 27.96 -12.52
C PRO A 217 -15.58 28.41 -13.87
N GLY A 218 -16.00 27.78 -14.97
CA GLY A 218 -15.47 28.12 -16.29
C GLY A 218 -15.75 27.06 -17.36
N PRO A 219 -15.30 27.31 -18.59
CA PRO A 219 -15.42 26.35 -19.68
C PRO A 219 -14.61 25.08 -19.38
N ALA A 220 -14.98 23.99 -20.06
CA ALA A 220 -14.23 22.75 -20.01
C ALA A 220 -12.76 22.98 -20.39
N MET A 221 -11.85 22.27 -19.71
CA MET A 221 -10.42 22.38 -19.99
C MET A 221 -10.09 21.92 -21.41
N SER A 222 -9.12 22.61 -22.02
CA SER A 222 -8.53 22.16 -23.28
C SER A 222 -7.64 20.94 -23.07
N VAL A 223 -7.31 20.23 -24.15
CA VAL A 223 -6.45 19.05 -24.11
C VAL A 223 -5.05 19.41 -23.57
N GLU A 224 -4.52 20.55 -23.94
CA GLU A 224 -3.21 21.04 -23.49
C GLU A 224 -3.21 21.35 -21.98
N GLN A 225 -4.32 21.87 -21.46
CA GLN A 225 -4.46 22.14 -20.03
C GLN A 225 -4.50 20.84 -19.21
N TYR A 226 -5.14 19.78 -19.73
CA TYR A 226 -5.08 18.44 -19.13
C TYR A 226 -3.65 17.89 -19.16
N TRP A 227 -2.95 17.96 -20.28
CA TRP A 227 -1.57 17.48 -20.39
C TRP A 227 -0.60 18.22 -19.46
N LEU A 228 -0.73 19.55 -19.35
CA LEU A 228 0.07 20.35 -18.43
C LEU A 228 -0.21 19.97 -16.97
N SER A 229 -1.48 19.78 -16.62
CA SER A 229 -1.88 19.39 -15.26
C SER A 229 -1.36 18.01 -14.90
N GLU A 230 -1.47 17.05 -15.82
CA GLU A 230 -0.94 15.71 -15.66
C GLU A 230 0.59 15.70 -15.55
N THR A 231 1.28 16.54 -16.33
CA THR A 231 2.73 16.74 -16.23
C THR A 231 3.13 17.18 -14.83
N ILE A 232 2.43 18.18 -14.28
CA ILE A 232 2.70 18.69 -12.92
C ILE A 232 2.41 17.62 -11.87
N ILE A 233 1.25 16.96 -11.95
CA ILE A 233 0.85 15.91 -11.01
C ILE A 233 1.88 14.76 -11.00
N THR A 234 2.25 14.27 -12.18
CA THR A 234 3.19 13.15 -12.36
C THR A 234 4.57 13.52 -11.85
N ALA A 235 5.10 14.68 -12.24
CA ALA A 235 6.42 15.15 -11.78
C ALA A 235 6.43 15.31 -10.25
N CYS A 236 5.43 15.97 -9.70
CA CYS A 236 5.36 16.25 -8.26
C CYS A 236 5.15 14.99 -7.42
N GLY A 237 4.26 14.09 -7.85
CA GLY A 237 4.01 12.81 -7.19
C GLY A 237 5.26 11.92 -7.18
N MET A 238 5.95 11.83 -8.32
CA MET A 238 7.21 11.09 -8.44
C MET A 238 8.33 11.69 -7.59
N VAL A 239 8.56 13.00 -7.72
CA VAL A 239 9.62 13.71 -6.98
C VAL A 239 9.36 13.63 -5.48
N GLY A 240 8.12 13.83 -5.03
CA GLY A 240 7.75 13.74 -3.63
C GLY A 240 8.03 12.36 -3.02
N ALA A 241 7.64 11.29 -3.71
CA ALA A 241 7.91 9.92 -3.27
C ALA A 241 9.41 9.60 -3.26
N ALA A 242 10.13 9.94 -4.32
CA ALA A 242 11.56 9.68 -4.43
C ALA A 242 12.39 10.48 -3.40
N LEU A 243 12.06 11.74 -3.14
CA LEU A 243 12.71 12.54 -2.09
C LEU A 243 12.39 12.00 -0.68
N THR A 244 11.20 11.44 -0.47
CA THR A 244 10.85 10.73 0.77
C THR A 244 11.75 9.52 0.99
N LEU A 245 12.09 8.76 -0.07
CA LEU A 245 13.08 7.69 0.02
C LEU A 245 14.47 8.26 0.32
N LEU A 246 14.93 9.24 -0.46
CA LEU A 246 16.29 9.77 -0.37
C LEU A 246 16.60 10.37 1.01
N CYS A 247 15.63 10.99 1.68
CA CYS A 247 15.85 11.57 3.00
C CYS A 247 16.03 10.51 4.11
N LEU A 248 15.65 9.25 3.86
CA LEU A 248 15.87 8.12 4.78
C LEU A 248 17.20 7.40 4.56
N LEU A 249 17.90 7.70 3.46
CA LEU A 249 19.14 7.04 3.10
C LEU A 249 20.36 7.65 3.80
N ARG A 250 21.27 6.77 4.20
CA ARG A 250 22.61 7.15 4.67
C ARG A 250 23.52 7.52 3.50
N ARG A 251 24.64 8.19 3.79
CA ARG A 251 25.63 8.60 2.77
C ARG A 251 26.18 7.43 1.94
N GLY A 252 26.35 6.24 2.53
CA GLY A 252 26.87 5.05 1.85
C GLY A 252 25.84 4.12 1.19
N ALA A 253 24.58 4.57 1.05
CA ALA A 253 23.54 3.80 0.37
C ALA A 253 23.61 3.99 -1.15
N PRO A 254 23.28 2.96 -1.97
CA PRO A 254 23.18 3.08 -3.42
C PRO A 254 21.91 3.85 -3.81
N ARG A 255 21.95 5.18 -3.67
CA ARG A 255 20.78 6.08 -3.77
C ARG A 255 20.03 5.93 -5.09
N TYR A 256 20.75 6.04 -6.21
CA TYR A 256 20.17 5.96 -7.54
C TYR A 256 19.55 4.60 -7.82
N THR A 257 20.22 3.51 -7.43
CA THR A 257 19.69 2.15 -7.61
C THR A 257 18.39 1.96 -6.83
N LEU A 258 18.34 2.37 -5.56
CA LEU A 258 17.13 2.23 -4.74
C LEU A 258 15.97 3.08 -5.27
N MET A 259 16.26 4.29 -5.74
CA MET A 259 15.28 5.17 -6.37
C MET A 259 14.73 4.58 -7.66
N LEU A 260 15.61 4.12 -8.57
CA LEU A 260 15.21 3.51 -9.85
C LEU A 260 14.43 2.20 -9.64
N LEU A 261 14.81 1.39 -8.64
CA LEU A 261 14.05 0.19 -8.27
C LEU A 261 12.65 0.54 -7.78
N MET A 262 12.51 1.59 -6.96
CA MET A 262 11.19 2.03 -6.47
C MET A 262 10.30 2.54 -7.61
N LEU A 263 10.86 3.36 -8.51
CA LEU A 263 10.14 3.86 -9.69
C LEU A 263 9.77 2.72 -10.65
N GLY A 264 10.71 1.83 -10.94
CA GLY A 264 10.49 0.67 -11.79
C GLY A 264 9.41 -0.26 -11.22
N ALA A 265 9.39 -0.48 -9.91
CA ALA A 265 8.34 -1.25 -9.25
C ALA A 265 6.96 -0.59 -9.39
N ALA A 266 6.88 0.74 -9.25
CA ALA A 266 5.62 1.48 -9.42
C ALA A 266 5.10 1.41 -10.86
N LEU A 267 5.97 1.59 -11.85
CA LEU A 267 5.61 1.47 -13.27
C LEU A 267 5.20 0.05 -13.63
N LEU A 268 5.94 -0.97 -13.15
CA LEU A 268 5.60 -2.37 -13.37
C LEU A 268 4.21 -2.69 -12.79
N LEU A 269 3.94 -2.28 -11.56
CA LEU A 269 2.63 -2.48 -10.94
C LEU A 269 1.54 -1.71 -11.67
N LYS A 270 1.79 -0.48 -12.13
CA LYS A 270 0.83 0.29 -12.93
C LYS A 270 0.48 -0.44 -14.23
N THR A 271 1.47 -0.91 -14.98
CA THR A 271 1.27 -1.66 -16.24
C THR A 271 0.54 -2.97 -16.02
N LEU A 272 0.95 -3.76 -15.02
CA LEU A 272 0.28 -5.01 -14.68
C LEU A 272 -1.17 -4.78 -14.25
N SER A 273 -1.41 -3.75 -13.43
CA SER A 273 -2.76 -3.42 -12.95
C SER A 273 -3.65 -2.93 -14.08
N SER A 274 -3.15 -2.06 -14.96
CA SER A 274 -3.89 -1.62 -16.14
C SER A 274 -4.25 -2.78 -17.08
N SER A 275 -3.30 -3.69 -17.31
CA SER A 275 -3.51 -4.91 -18.10
C SER A 275 -4.61 -5.80 -17.50
N LEU A 276 -4.59 -5.98 -16.18
CA LEU A 276 -5.55 -6.82 -15.46
C LEU A 276 -6.95 -6.19 -15.36
N LEU A 277 -7.03 -4.87 -15.15
CA LEU A 277 -8.30 -4.15 -14.94
C LEU A 277 -9.01 -3.77 -16.24
N PHE A 278 -8.26 -3.45 -17.30
CA PHE A 278 -8.78 -2.91 -18.56
C PHE A 278 -8.50 -3.76 -19.79
N ARG A 279 -7.99 -4.99 -19.62
CA ARG A 279 -7.49 -5.92 -20.65
C ARG A 279 -6.03 -5.65 -21.07
N PRO A 280 -5.31 -6.67 -21.58
CA PRO A 280 -3.89 -6.56 -21.94
C PRO A 280 -3.56 -5.45 -22.95
N ASP A 281 -4.46 -5.18 -23.90
CA ASP A 281 -4.25 -4.12 -24.91
C ASP A 281 -4.17 -2.71 -24.29
N ASN A 282 -4.76 -2.53 -23.10
CA ASN A 282 -4.75 -1.27 -22.35
C ASN A 282 -3.65 -1.21 -21.29
N ALA A 283 -2.66 -2.11 -21.31
CA ALA A 283 -1.58 -2.16 -20.32
C ALA A 283 -0.79 -0.84 -20.21
N PHE A 284 -0.65 -0.12 -21.32
CA PHE A 284 0.08 1.14 -21.41
C PHE A 284 -0.84 2.37 -21.56
N VAL A 285 -2.14 2.26 -21.24
CA VAL A 285 -3.09 3.38 -21.34
C VAL A 285 -2.71 4.58 -20.45
N TRP A 286 -1.85 4.34 -19.45
CA TRP A 286 -1.32 5.38 -18.56
C TRP A 286 -0.15 6.17 -19.18
N VAL A 287 0.40 5.73 -20.31
CA VAL A 287 1.48 6.40 -21.04
C VAL A 287 0.86 7.49 -21.93
N THR A 288 0.53 8.62 -21.31
CA THR A 288 0.02 9.80 -21.99
C THR A 288 1.13 10.83 -22.22
N PRO A 289 0.95 11.81 -23.13
CA PRO A 289 1.94 12.88 -23.31
C PRO A 289 2.23 13.66 -22.01
N GLY A 290 1.21 13.86 -21.17
CA GLY A 290 1.37 14.50 -19.87
C GLY A 290 2.16 13.65 -18.87
N ALA A 291 1.91 12.33 -18.81
CA ALA A 291 2.64 11.42 -17.95
C ALA A 291 4.12 11.30 -18.38
N GLU A 292 4.39 11.20 -19.68
CA GLU A 292 5.76 11.18 -20.24
C GLU A 292 6.52 12.46 -19.91
N GLY A 293 5.92 13.63 -20.16
CA GLY A 293 6.51 14.92 -19.84
C GLY A 293 6.80 15.06 -18.34
N GLY A 294 5.84 14.69 -17.50
CA GLY A 294 5.99 14.76 -16.04
C GLY A 294 7.05 13.80 -15.51
N PHE A 295 7.13 12.59 -16.08
CA PHE A 295 8.17 11.62 -15.74
C PHE A 295 9.57 12.13 -16.11
N LEU A 296 9.76 12.67 -17.32
CA LEU A 296 11.04 13.24 -17.76
C LEU A 296 11.45 14.44 -16.90
N ILE A 297 10.54 15.39 -16.65
CA ILE A 297 10.79 16.56 -15.80
C ILE A 297 11.17 16.11 -14.39
N GLY A 298 10.42 15.15 -13.82
CA GLY A 298 10.71 14.65 -12.49
C GLY A 298 12.06 13.92 -12.41
N LEU A 299 12.50 13.20 -13.45
CA LEU A 299 13.84 12.60 -13.50
C LEU A 299 14.94 13.68 -13.50
N ILE A 300 14.76 14.75 -14.29
CA ILE A 300 15.70 15.88 -14.33
C ILE A 300 15.77 16.55 -12.94
N MET A 301 14.61 16.80 -12.31
CA MET A 301 14.56 17.35 -10.94
C MET A 301 15.27 16.42 -9.94
N LEU A 302 15.02 15.11 -10.00
CA LEU A 302 15.65 14.15 -9.09
C LEU A 302 17.15 14.03 -9.30
N ALA A 303 17.65 14.16 -10.53
CA ALA A 303 19.08 14.17 -10.82
C ALA A 303 19.79 15.29 -10.03
N GLY A 304 19.19 16.49 -9.96
CA GLY A 304 19.73 17.60 -9.16
C GLY A 304 19.45 17.46 -7.65
N LEU A 305 18.20 17.18 -7.27
CA LEU A 305 17.77 17.16 -5.86
C LEU A 305 18.33 15.98 -5.06
N ALA A 306 18.80 14.92 -5.73
CA ALA A 306 19.48 13.80 -5.06
C ALA A 306 20.76 14.21 -4.30
N PHE A 307 21.38 15.33 -4.69
CA PHE A 307 22.56 15.89 -4.05
C PHE A 307 22.24 16.88 -2.92
N ALA A 308 20.98 17.31 -2.80
CA ALA A 308 20.57 18.29 -1.79
C ALA A 308 20.73 17.75 -0.35
N PRO A 309 20.94 18.62 0.65
CA PRO A 309 20.93 18.22 2.05
C PRO A 309 19.62 17.53 2.45
N GLN A 310 19.68 16.58 3.38
CA GLN A 310 18.50 15.79 3.80
C GLN A 310 17.31 16.65 4.25
N LEU A 311 17.57 17.78 4.91
CA LEU A 311 16.51 18.71 5.32
C LEU A 311 15.83 19.38 4.11
N ALA A 312 16.59 19.73 3.07
CA ALA A 312 16.06 20.28 1.83
C ALA A 312 15.25 19.22 1.08
N GLN A 313 15.75 17.98 0.97
CA GLN A 313 15.01 16.86 0.38
C GLN A 313 13.68 16.63 1.08
N ARG A 314 13.67 16.63 2.42
CA ARG A 314 12.46 16.47 3.23
C ARG A 314 11.46 17.60 3.01
N ARG A 315 11.90 18.86 3.01
CA ARG A 315 11.03 20.02 2.76
C ARG A 315 10.47 20.03 1.33
N LEU A 316 11.31 19.74 0.35
CA LEU A 316 10.90 19.64 -1.05
C LEU A 316 9.95 18.47 -1.31
N ALA A 317 10.11 17.34 -0.60
CA ALA A 317 9.15 16.25 -0.63
C ALA A 317 7.76 16.71 -0.15
N VAL A 318 7.69 17.47 0.96
CA VAL A 318 6.43 18.05 1.43
C VAL A 318 5.83 18.99 0.39
N VAL A 319 6.61 19.94 -0.13
CA VAL A 319 6.13 20.94 -1.10
C VAL A 319 5.59 20.26 -2.36
N THR A 320 6.32 19.30 -2.92
CA THR A 320 5.90 18.58 -4.14
C THR A 320 4.67 17.71 -3.90
N LEU A 321 4.56 17.01 -2.76
CA LEU A 321 3.35 16.25 -2.43
C LEU A 321 2.13 17.15 -2.22
N VAL A 322 2.29 18.29 -1.53
CA VAL A 322 1.21 19.28 -1.37
C VAL A 322 0.79 19.86 -2.72
N LEU A 323 1.75 20.22 -3.58
CA LEU A 323 1.44 20.71 -4.93
C LEU A 323 0.69 19.65 -5.75
N SER A 324 1.13 18.39 -5.71
CA SER A 324 0.43 17.28 -6.36
C SER A 324 -1.01 17.14 -5.83
N LEU A 325 -1.21 17.21 -4.51
CA LEU A 325 -2.55 17.15 -3.89
C LEU A 325 -3.45 18.32 -4.30
N ILE A 326 -2.91 19.54 -4.34
CA ILE A 326 -3.69 20.70 -4.77
C ILE A 326 -4.14 20.51 -6.22
N VAL A 327 -3.20 20.20 -7.12
CA VAL A 327 -3.51 20.07 -8.55
C VAL A 327 -4.42 18.88 -8.80
N VAL A 328 -4.19 17.71 -8.21
CA VAL A 328 -5.06 16.53 -8.46
C VAL A 328 -6.50 16.74 -7.99
N ASN A 329 -6.73 17.65 -7.03
CA ASN A 329 -8.06 17.99 -6.53
C ASN A 329 -8.68 19.22 -7.21
N THR A 330 -7.95 19.97 -8.03
CA THR A 330 -8.52 21.14 -8.76
C THR A 330 -8.84 20.84 -10.22
N ILE A 331 -8.49 19.65 -10.69
CA ILE A 331 -8.60 19.24 -12.09
C ILE A 331 -9.78 18.27 -12.22
N PRO A 332 -10.80 18.59 -13.06
CA PRO A 332 -11.92 17.69 -13.32
C PRO A 332 -11.47 16.35 -13.93
N ALA A 333 -12.38 15.37 -13.88
CA ALA A 333 -12.12 14.06 -14.45
C ALA A 333 -11.79 14.15 -15.95
N ASN A 334 -10.68 13.56 -16.37
CA ASN A 334 -10.25 13.54 -17.76
C ASN A 334 -11.24 12.71 -18.60
N PRO A 335 -11.86 13.28 -19.66
CA PRO A 335 -12.82 12.55 -20.52
C PRO A 335 -12.27 11.26 -21.13
N TYR A 336 -10.98 11.23 -21.50
CA TYR A 336 -10.33 10.03 -22.04
C TYR A 336 -10.23 8.92 -20.99
N PHE A 337 -9.97 9.28 -19.74
CA PHE A 337 -9.94 8.33 -18.64
C PHE A 337 -11.34 7.82 -18.30
N THR A 338 -12.35 8.70 -18.30
CA THR A 338 -13.75 8.30 -18.10
C THR A 338 -14.23 7.31 -19.17
N SER A 339 -13.81 7.49 -20.42
CA SER A 339 -14.06 6.51 -21.49
C SER A 339 -13.36 5.17 -21.21
N THR A 340 -12.09 5.19 -20.80
CA THR A 340 -11.34 3.98 -20.42
C THR A 340 -12.00 3.23 -19.25
N LEU A 341 -12.55 3.95 -18.28
CA LEU A 341 -13.29 3.39 -17.15
C LEU A 341 -14.51 2.57 -17.57
N GLN A 342 -15.13 2.84 -18.72
CA GLN A 342 -16.23 2.03 -19.23
C GLN A 342 -15.78 0.61 -19.62
N GLY A 343 -14.50 0.43 -19.97
CA GLY A 343 -13.88 -0.86 -20.21
C GLY A 343 -13.48 -1.63 -18.95
N TRP A 344 -13.74 -1.07 -17.75
CA TRP A 344 -13.33 -1.68 -16.49
C TRP A 344 -14.11 -2.96 -16.19
N VAL A 345 -13.38 -4.08 -16.05
CA VAL A 345 -13.94 -5.37 -15.64
C VAL A 345 -14.18 -5.38 -14.12
N GLN A 346 -15.29 -4.80 -13.66
CA GLN A 346 -15.60 -4.67 -12.23
C GLN A 346 -15.78 -6.01 -11.49
N GLY A 347 -16.12 -7.10 -12.19
CA GLY A 347 -16.52 -8.37 -11.57
C GLY A 347 -15.43 -9.21 -10.88
N LYS A 348 -14.14 -8.99 -11.17
CA LYS A 348 -13.05 -9.85 -10.64
C LYS A 348 -12.30 -9.30 -9.42
N PHE A 349 -12.48 -8.02 -9.09
CA PHE A 349 -11.60 -7.32 -8.13
C PHE A 349 -12.32 -6.50 -7.07
N LEU A 350 -13.61 -6.73 -6.83
CA LEU A 350 -14.38 -5.93 -5.86
C LEU A 350 -13.74 -5.85 -4.46
N ASN A 351 -13.02 -6.89 -3.99
CA ASN A 351 -12.26 -6.87 -2.73
C ASN A 351 -11.01 -5.97 -2.83
N PHE A 352 -10.24 -6.13 -3.91
CA PHE A 352 -8.96 -5.48 -4.10
C PHE A 352 -9.10 -3.99 -4.43
N ASN A 353 -10.16 -3.63 -5.15
CA ASN A 353 -10.43 -2.26 -5.59
C ASN A 353 -10.60 -1.31 -4.42
N GLY A 354 -11.35 -1.69 -3.39
CA GLY A 354 -11.52 -0.87 -2.20
C GLY A 354 -10.18 -0.60 -1.52
N ALA A 355 -9.38 -1.63 -1.25
CA ALA A 355 -8.10 -1.50 -0.57
C ALA A 355 -7.09 -0.67 -1.38
N ALA A 356 -7.04 -0.88 -2.69
CA ALA A 356 -6.23 -0.09 -3.61
C ALA A 356 -6.70 1.38 -3.63
N GLN A 357 -8.01 1.62 -3.66
CA GLN A 357 -8.59 2.97 -3.61
C GLN A 357 -8.22 3.68 -2.30
N PHE A 358 -8.40 3.01 -1.16
CA PHE A 358 -8.05 3.54 0.15
C PHE A 358 -6.57 3.92 0.23
N LEU A 359 -5.70 3.02 -0.25
CA LEU A 359 -4.28 3.27 -0.25
C LEU A 359 -3.92 4.44 -1.18
N SER A 360 -4.46 4.45 -2.39
CA SER A 360 -4.27 5.53 -3.37
C SER A 360 -4.79 6.88 -2.87
N LEU A 361 -5.86 6.88 -2.07
CA LEU A 361 -6.41 8.09 -1.45
C LEU A 361 -5.52 8.57 -0.30
N LEU A 362 -5.16 7.70 0.64
CA LEU A 362 -4.55 8.11 1.91
C LEU A 362 -3.03 8.15 1.92
N TRP A 363 -2.35 7.49 0.98
CA TRP A 363 -0.90 7.47 0.92
C TRP A 363 -0.24 8.86 1.02
N PRO A 364 -0.65 9.89 0.25
CA PRO A 364 0.00 11.20 0.33
C PRO A 364 -0.20 11.86 1.70
N PHE A 365 -1.32 11.63 2.37
CA PHE A 365 -1.57 12.13 3.72
C PHE A 365 -0.68 11.43 4.76
N PHE A 366 -0.51 10.10 4.66
CA PHE A 366 0.43 9.38 5.51
C PHE A 366 1.88 9.82 5.25
N ALA A 367 2.24 10.10 3.99
CA ALA A 367 3.56 10.61 3.64
C ALA A 367 3.81 12.00 4.21
N LEU A 368 2.85 12.92 4.07
CA LEU A 368 2.94 14.25 4.65
C LEU A 368 3.01 14.21 6.17
N TRP A 369 2.17 13.40 6.83
CA TRP A 369 2.23 13.20 8.27
C TRP A 369 3.63 12.75 8.70
N PHE A 370 4.17 11.72 8.05
CA PHE A 370 5.52 11.22 8.31
C PHE A 370 6.60 12.29 8.10
N LEU A 371 6.53 13.04 6.99
CA LEU A 371 7.47 14.10 6.65
C LEU A 371 7.35 15.32 7.55
N LEU A 372 6.23 15.56 8.23
CA LEU A 372 6.05 16.67 9.17
C LEU A 372 6.40 16.32 10.63
N LEU A 373 6.46 15.03 10.98
CA LEU A 373 6.79 14.59 12.34
C LEU A 373 8.20 15.05 12.79
N PRO A 374 8.36 15.73 13.93
CA PRO A 374 9.67 16.16 14.40
C PRO A 374 10.67 15.00 14.51
N SER A 375 11.91 15.22 14.06
CA SER A 375 12.97 14.20 14.07
C SER A 375 13.21 13.60 15.46
N HIS A 376 13.04 14.36 16.53
CA HIS A 376 13.17 13.86 17.91
C HIS A 376 12.05 12.90 18.33
N LYS A 377 10.86 12.97 17.73
CA LYS A 377 9.75 12.02 17.99
C LYS A 377 9.96 10.70 17.27
N LEU A 378 10.61 10.73 16.10
CA LEU A 378 11.06 9.53 15.38
C LEU A 378 12.16 8.77 16.15
N ASN A 379 12.87 9.43 17.08
CA ASN A 379 13.92 8.81 17.90
C ASN A 379 13.38 8.00 19.10
N ARG A 380 12.08 8.12 19.44
CA ARG A 380 11.48 7.48 20.63
C ARG A 380 10.67 6.20 20.32
N GLY A 381 10.56 5.80 19.05
CA GLY A 381 9.72 4.69 18.58
C GLY A 381 10.45 3.39 18.27
#